data_AF-A0A5J4Q0E2-F1
#
_entry.id   AF-A0A5J4Q0E2-F1
#
_cell.length_a   1.000
_cell.length_b   1.000
_cell.length_c   1.000
_cell.angle_alpha   90.00
_cell.angle_beta   90.00
_cell.angle_gamma   90.00
#
_symmetry.space_group_name_H-M   'P 1'
#
loop_
_entity.id
_entity.type
_entity.pdbx_description
1 polymer ?
#
loop_
_entity_poly.entity_id
_entity_poly.type
_entity_poly.pdbx_seq_one_letter_code
_entity_poly.pdbx_strand_id
1 'polypeptide(L)'
;GVKERSTGKVHAVVANKNECGKQLTGKQLFKVLHKICKDNTTVMTDQFSDYNILDKDSEKKGKIVVTQYEGSVIEETGLVKMDLLGLKTLSIIKGALENIRLSRNIEINIDTIPMDDPVTYRLYGEGKTVGTFQFESAGMQKYLHELQPSTFEDLIAMNALYRPGPMENIPKFIDRKQGREPIEYDIPVMEKYLKDTYGITVYQEQVMLLSRLLANFTRGESDTLRKAMGKKLRDKLDHMKPKFIEGGNKNGYTLEVLEKIWADWEKFASYAFNKSHATCYSWIAYQTAYLKANYPAEYMAAVMSRNASNITEITKLMDECKAMGIMVLGPDVNESNLKFTVTAAGNIRFGLGAIKGVGEGAVQSIIDERAANGLFTGIFDFVQRVNLNTCNKKNMECLALAGGFDGFGELKREQYFVVNPKKEVFLETLIRYGNRYQMDKAMVTNSLFGGENVIEVSTPDIPSAERWNDLERLNREKELIGIYL
;
A
#
# COMPACT_ATOMS: atom_id res chain seq x y z
N GLY A 1 17.12 -9.78 -8.03
CA GLY A 1 15.97 -10.04 -8.89
C GLY A 1 14.75 -10.21 -8.03
N VAL A 2 13.99 -9.14 -7.83
CA VAL A 2 12.58 -9.17 -7.45
C VAL A 2 11.95 -8.18 -8.42
N LYS A 3 11.45 -8.69 -9.55
CA LYS A 3 10.67 -7.90 -10.50
C LYS A 3 9.27 -7.84 -9.93
N GLU A 4 8.95 -6.74 -9.26
CA GLU A 4 7.56 -6.39 -8.98
C GLU A 4 6.82 -6.29 -10.32
N ARG A 5 5.80 -7.13 -10.47
CA ARG A 5 4.88 -7.07 -11.61
C ARG A 5 3.95 -5.87 -11.40
N SER A 6 3.96 -5.00 -12.41
CA SER A 6 2.99 -3.94 -12.71
C SER A 6 2.73 -2.88 -11.63
N THR A 7 3.41 -1.74 -11.78
CA THR A 7 2.83 -0.43 -11.47
C THR A 7 2.97 0.45 -12.70
N GLY A 8 1.82 0.95 -13.18
CA GLY A 8 1.73 1.75 -14.39
C GLY A 8 2.34 3.15 -14.23
N LYS A 9 2.90 3.63 -15.35
CA LYS A 9 3.29 5.00 -15.72
C LYS A 9 4.22 5.74 -14.72
N VAL A 10 5.52 5.69 -15.04
CA VAL A 10 6.54 6.64 -14.56
C VAL A 10 6.28 7.98 -15.26
N HIS A 11 6.03 9.05 -14.50
CA HIS A 11 6.00 10.41 -15.03
C HIS A 11 7.37 11.05 -14.80
N ALA A 12 8.09 11.36 -15.88
CA ALA A 12 9.36 12.06 -15.84
C ALA A 12 9.13 13.57 -15.99
N VAL A 13 9.60 14.35 -15.01
CA VAL A 13 9.63 15.82 -15.10
C VAL A 13 11.03 16.23 -15.55
N VAL A 14 11.11 17.12 -16.55
CA VAL A 14 12.37 17.46 -17.25
C VAL A 14 12.64 18.97 -17.17
N ALA A 15 13.48 19.42 -16.24
CA ALA A 15 13.77 20.87 -16.06
C ALA A 15 15.15 21.28 -16.61
N ASN A 16 15.25 22.51 -17.13
CA ASN A 16 16.51 23.08 -17.64
C ASN A 16 17.47 23.46 -16.49
N LYS A 17 18.72 22.94 -16.53
CA LYS A 17 19.76 23.19 -15.52
C LYS A 17 20.10 24.67 -15.34
N ASN A 18 20.00 25.49 -16.39
CA ASN A 18 20.42 26.90 -16.33
C ASN A 18 19.45 27.80 -15.53
N GLU A 19 18.18 27.42 -15.40
CA GLU A 19 17.20 28.14 -14.56
C GLU A 19 17.19 27.63 -13.11
N CYS A 20 17.61 26.38 -12.88
CA CYS A 20 17.64 25.72 -11.57
C CYS A 20 18.84 26.10 -10.69
N GLY A 21 19.71 27.02 -11.15
CA GLY A 21 20.93 27.45 -10.45
C GLY A 21 20.71 28.25 -9.15
N LYS A 22 19.47 28.59 -8.81
CA LYS A 22 19.12 29.15 -7.50
C LYS A 22 18.44 28.07 -6.67
N GLN A 23 19.00 27.74 -5.50
CA GLN A 23 18.39 26.85 -4.50
C GLN A 23 16.89 27.16 -4.35
N LEU A 24 16.05 26.28 -4.89
CA LEU A 24 14.60 26.37 -4.68
C LEU A 24 14.34 26.12 -3.19
N THR A 25 13.84 27.13 -2.49
CA THR A 25 13.41 26.97 -1.09
C THR A 25 12.24 25.99 -1.01
N GLY A 26 12.05 25.29 0.12
CA GLY A 26 10.97 24.30 0.28
C GLY A 26 9.57 24.83 -0.07
N LYS A 27 9.33 26.15 0.10
CA LYS A 27 8.09 26.83 -0.32
C LYS A 27 7.92 26.93 -1.84
N GLN A 28 9.01 27.06 -2.60
CA GLN A 28 8.97 27.08 -4.07
C GLN A 28 8.75 25.68 -4.64
N LEU A 29 9.38 24.66 -4.03
CA LEU A 29 9.13 23.25 -4.36
C LEU A 29 7.67 22.85 -4.09
N PHE A 30 7.12 23.29 -2.94
CA PHE A 30 5.72 23.04 -2.59
C PHE A 30 4.75 23.75 -3.55
N LYS A 31 5.04 24.98 -4.01
CA LYS A 31 4.21 25.66 -5.01
C LYS A 31 4.25 24.97 -6.38
N VAL A 32 5.39 24.44 -6.81
CA VAL A 32 5.51 23.66 -8.05
C VAL A 32 4.73 22.36 -7.92
N LEU A 33 4.90 21.62 -6.83
CA LEU A 33 4.16 20.37 -6.55
C LEU A 33 2.65 20.59 -6.41
N HIS A 34 2.23 21.66 -5.72
CA HIS A 34 0.83 22.00 -5.53
C HIS A 34 0.15 22.48 -6.83
N LYS A 35 0.91 23.05 -7.77
CA LYS A 35 0.43 23.41 -9.11
C LYS A 35 0.34 22.17 -10.02
N ILE A 36 1.29 21.24 -9.91
CA ILE A 36 1.27 19.94 -10.59
C ILE A 36 0.05 19.10 -10.15
N CYS A 37 -0.25 19.05 -8.85
CA CYS A 37 -1.41 18.32 -8.33
C CYS A 37 -2.76 18.97 -8.67
N LYS A 38 -2.82 20.27 -8.95
CA LYS A 38 -4.06 20.97 -9.32
C LYS A 38 -4.31 20.99 -10.83
N ASP A 39 -3.27 21.19 -11.63
CA ASP A 39 -3.45 21.52 -13.06
C ASP A 39 -3.05 20.37 -14.00
N ASN A 40 -2.55 19.22 -13.50
CA ASN A 40 -2.11 18.08 -14.33
C ASN A 40 -1.16 18.45 -15.49
N THR A 41 -0.50 19.61 -15.43
CA THR A 41 0.43 20.06 -16.47
C THR A 41 1.34 21.14 -15.88
N THR A 42 2.66 20.98 -16.04
CA THR A 42 3.57 22.00 -16.59
C THR A 42 5.01 21.48 -16.46
N VAL A 43 5.76 21.50 -17.57
CA VAL A 43 7.23 21.67 -17.56
C VAL A 43 7.65 22.56 -18.72
N MET A 44 8.51 23.54 -18.43
CA MET A 44 9.07 24.49 -19.40
C MET A 44 10.26 23.86 -20.16
N THR A 45 10.16 23.80 -21.49
CA THR A 45 11.17 24.13 -22.52
C THR A 45 10.70 23.62 -23.91
N ASP A 46 11.16 24.28 -24.98
CA ASP A 46 10.59 24.27 -26.36
C ASP A 46 10.77 22.98 -27.19
N GLN A 47 10.95 21.79 -26.58
CA GLN A 47 11.22 20.54 -27.32
C GLN A 47 10.35 19.35 -26.91
N PHE A 48 9.02 19.56 -26.85
CA PHE A 48 8.06 18.48 -26.65
C PHE A 48 7.08 18.37 -27.82
N SER A 49 6.67 17.14 -28.14
CA SER A 49 5.65 16.86 -29.15
C SER A 49 4.36 16.41 -28.48
N ASP A 50 3.23 16.97 -28.92
CA ASP A 50 1.90 16.55 -28.49
C ASP A 50 1.60 15.14 -29.01
N TYR A 51 1.68 14.12 -28.15
CA TYR A 51 1.19 12.78 -28.47
C TYR A 51 -0.13 12.50 -27.75
N ASN A 52 -1.13 12.08 -28.52
CA ASN A 52 -2.34 11.47 -27.98
C ASN A 52 -2.03 10.01 -27.65
N ILE A 53 -1.70 9.70 -26.40
CA ILE A 53 -1.67 8.31 -25.93
C ILE A 53 -3.09 7.93 -25.55
N LEU A 54 -3.70 7.04 -26.34
CA LEU A 54 -4.95 6.37 -25.97
C LEU A 54 -4.66 5.45 -24.79
N ASP A 55 -5.16 5.84 -23.61
CA ASP A 55 -5.19 4.95 -22.46
C ASP A 55 -6.27 3.88 -22.70
N LYS A 56 -5.93 2.59 -22.64
CA LYS A 56 -6.90 1.51 -22.90
C LYS A 56 -7.98 1.39 -21.82
N ASP A 57 -7.83 2.06 -20.68
CA ASP A 57 -8.70 1.91 -19.51
C ASP A 57 -9.36 3.21 -19.02
N SER A 58 -9.25 4.34 -19.74
CA SER A 58 -9.99 5.55 -19.36
C SER A 58 -10.53 6.35 -20.55
N GLU A 59 -11.85 6.51 -20.60
CA GLU A 59 -12.54 7.42 -21.55
C GLU A 59 -12.28 8.91 -21.25
N LYS A 60 -11.30 9.26 -20.40
CA LYS A 60 -10.89 10.64 -20.15
C LYS A 60 -9.67 10.98 -21.02
N LYS A 61 -9.93 11.67 -22.14
CA LYS A 61 -8.91 12.27 -23.01
C LYS A 61 -8.12 13.35 -22.26
N GLY A 62 -7.03 12.97 -21.60
CA GLY A 62 -5.98 13.88 -21.17
C GLY A 62 -4.80 13.80 -22.13
N LYS A 63 -4.34 14.93 -22.70
CA LYS A 63 -3.07 14.99 -23.42
C LYS A 63 -1.93 14.81 -22.41
N ILE A 64 -1.18 13.72 -22.50
CA ILE A 64 0.03 13.53 -21.70
C ILE A 64 1.22 13.91 -22.58
N VAL A 65 1.93 14.97 -22.18
CA VAL A 65 3.16 15.39 -22.85
C VAL A 65 4.26 14.38 -22.53
N VAL A 66 4.90 13.84 -23.57
CA VAL A 66 5.98 12.86 -23.43
C VAL A 66 7.21 13.32 -24.20
N THR A 67 8.38 13.00 -23.66
CA THR A 67 9.68 13.18 -24.31
C THR A 67 9.89 12.13 -25.39
N GLN A 68 10.51 12.51 -26.52
CA GLN A 68 10.94 11.56 -27.56
C GLN A 68 12.26 10.86 -27.20
N TYR A 69 13.06 11.43 -26.31
CA TYR A 69 14.31 10.84 -25.85
C TYR A 69 14.06 9.75 -24.81
N GLU A 70 14.84 8.67 -24.89
CA GLU A 70 14.87 7.63 -23.86
C GLU A 70 15.47 8.17 -22.55
N GLY A 71 15.02 7.66 -21.42
CA GLY A 71 15.40 8.16 -20.09
C GLY A 71 16.90 8.18 -19.79
N SER A 72 17.70 7.29 -20.40
CA SER A 72 19.17 7.27 -20.29
C SER A 72 19.84 8.43 -21.04
N VAL A 73 19.26 8.82 -22.17
CA VAL A 73 19.80 9.86 -23.06
C VAL A 73 19.46 11.27 -22.56
N ILE A 74 18.31 11.43 -21.89
CA ILE A 74 17.87 12.74 -21.36
C ILE A 74 18.87 13.34 -20.36
N GLU A 75 19.52 12.52 -19.54
CA GLU A 75 20.48 13.03 -18.57
C GLU A 75 21.74 13.58 -19.27
N GLU A 76 22.11 13.02 -20.42
CA GLU A 76 23.25 13.45 -21.24
C GLU A 76 22.97 14.76 -21.98
N THR A 77 21.71 15.08 -22.27
CA THR A 77 21.32 16.36 -22.92
C THR A 77 21.33 17.56 -21.96
N GLY A 78 21.70 17.36 -20.69
CA GLY A 78 21.79 18.41 -19.69
C GLY A 78 20.48 18.70 -18.95
N LEU A 79 19.44 17.90 -19.19
CA LEU A 79 18.13 18.03 -18.58
C LEU A 79 18.08 17.33 -17.20
N VAL A 80 17.34 17.91 -16.25
CA VAL A 80 17.12 17.30 -14.92
C VAL A 80 15.92 16.38 -15.01
N LYS A 81 16.15 15.08 -14.83
CA LYS A 81 15.11 14.06 -14.76
C LYS A 81 14.68 13.83 -13.30
N MET A 82 13.37 13.85 -13.04
CA MET A 82 12.78 13.43 -11.76
C MET A 82 11.83 12.27 -11.97
N ASP A 83 11.98 11.22 -11.17
CA ASP A 83 11.10 10.06 -11.18
C ASP A 83 9.98 10.23 -10.14
N LEU A 84 8.72 10.20 -10.59
CA LEU A 84 7.54 10.15 -9.74
C LEU A 84 7.01 8.71 -9.69
N LEU A 85 7.10 8.10 -8.51
CA LEU A 85 6.73 6.70 -8.28
C LEU A 85 5.40 6.61 -7.54
N GLY A 86 4.45 5.84 -8.07
CA GLY A 86 3.19 5.52 -7.40
C GLY A 86 3.38 4.38 -6.39
N LEU A 87 3.66 4.72 -5.13
CA LEU A 87 3.80 3.70 -4.07
C LEU A 87 2.47 3.44 -3.36
N LYS A 88 1.89 2.25 -3.60
CA LYS A 88 0.62 1.80 -3.00
C LYS A 88 0.63 1.90 -1.47
N THR A 89 1.76 1.61 -0.84
CA THR A 89 1.94 1.63 0.62
C THR A 89 1.61 2.99 1.25
N LEU A 90 1.97 4.10 0.61
CA LEU A 90 1.64 5.43 1.13
C LEU A 90 0.13 5.69 1.14
N SER A 91 -0.59 5.12 0.17
CA SER A 91 -2.06 5.17 0.14
C SER A 91 -2.69 4.28 1.21
N ILE A 92 -2.06 3.15 1.55
CA ILE A 92 -2.47 2.30 2.68
C ILE A 92 -2.33 3.06 4.00
N ILE A 93 -1.16 3.67 4.23
CA ILE A 93 -0.91 4.47 5.44
C ILE A 93 -1.96 5.59 5.57
N LYS A 94 -2.20 6.35 4.50
CA LYS A 94 -3.24 7.40 4.49
C LYS A 94 -4.62 6.84 4.85
N GLY A 95 -5.02 5.70 4.26
CA GLY A 95 -6.30 5.07 4.56
C GLY A 95 -6.38 4.56 6.00
N ALA A 96 -5.29 4.05 6.56
CA ALA A 96 -5.23 3.59 7.94
C ALA A 96 -5.40 4.76 8.91
N LEU A 97 -4.72 5.89 8.68
CA LEU A 97 -4.88 7.11 9.46
C LEU A 97 -6.31 7.67 9.39
N GLU A 98 -6.92 7.63 8.20
CA GLU A 98 -8.33 8.01 8.02
C GLU A 98 -9.26 7.10 8.83
N ASN A 99 -9.05 5.78 8.78
CA ASN A 99 -9.83 4.82 9.57
C ASN A 99 -9.67 5.06 11.08
N ILE A 100 -8.45 5.31 11.58
CA ILE A 100 -8.20 5.61 13.00
C ILE A 100 -8.93 6.90 13.43
N ARG A 101 -8.90 7.93 12.59
CA ARG A 101 -9.61 9.19 12.86
C ARG A 101 -11.12 8.95 12.93
N LEU A 102 -11.67 8.14 12.02
CA LEU A 102 -13.12 7.88 11.97
C LEU A 102 -13.59 6.95 13.10
N SER A 103 -12.84 5.90 13.44
CA SER A 103 -13.25 4.90 14.42
C SER A 103 -12.95 5.32 15.87
N ARG A 104 -11.83 6.00 16.11
CA ARG A 104 -11.34 6.33 17.47
C ARG A 104 -11.24 7.82 17.75
N ASN A 105 -11.44 8.68 16.75
CA ASN A 105 -11.23 10.13 16.87
C ASN A 105 -9.80 10.49 17.34
N ILE A 106 -8.81 9.72 16.89
CA ILE A 106 -7.38 9.94 17.17
C ILE A 106 -6.69 10.40 15.88
N GLU A 107 -5.90 11.47 15.97
CA GLU A 107 -5.03 11.90 14.89
C GLU A 107 -3.58 11.49 15.18
N ILE A 108 -2.98 10.76 14.25
CA ILE A 108 -1.59 10.30 14.36
C ILE A 108 -0.77 10.99 13.29
N ASN A 109 0.33 11.63 13.71
CA ASN A 109 1.36 12.05 12.78
C ASN A 109 2.33 10.89 12.53
N ILE A 110 2.23 10.29 11.34
CA ILE A 110 3.03 9.11 10.97
C ILE A 110 4.53 9.39 10.87
N ASP A 111 4.93 10.65 10.65
CA ASP A 111 6.33 11.04 10.50
C ASP A 111 7.06 11.13 11.85
N THR A 112 6.32 11.14 12.96
CA THR A 112 6.87 11.34 14.32
C THR A 112 6.55 10.18 15.27
N ILE A 113 6.20 9.00 14.74
CA ILE A 113 5.98 7.81 15.57
C ILE A 113 7.29 7.39 16.28
N PRO A 114 7.21 6.83 17.50
CA PRO A 114 8.38 6.34 18.22
C PRO A 114 9.05 5.20 17.44
N MET A 115 10.39 5.16 17.42
CA MET A 115 11.18 4.10 16.78
C MET A 115 11.41 2.90 17.70
N ASP A 116 11.08 3.00 18.98
CA ASP A 116 11.35 2.04 20.04
C ASP A 116 10.08 1.34 20.55
N ASP A 117 8.96 1.39 19.80
CA ASP A 117 7.70 0.75 20.22
C ASP A 117 7.83 -0.77 20.38
N PRO A 118 7.69 -1.32 21.60
CA PRO A 118 7.88 -2.74 21.86
C PRO A 118 6.83 -3.64 21.16
N VAL A 119 5.61 -3.12 20.93
CA VAL A 119 4.53 -3.91 20.30
C VAL A 119 4.84 -4.11 18.82
N THR A 120 5.38 -3.10 18.15
CA THR A 120 5.85 -3.18 16.77
C THR A 120 6.98 -4.20 16.61
N TYR A 121 7.98 -4.19 17.50
CA TYR A 121 9.07 -5.17 17.44
C TYR A 121 8.59 -6.59 17.74
N ARG A 122 7.63 -6.75 18.66
CA ARG A 122 7.00 -8.06 18.91
C ARG A 122 6.32 -8.61 17.66
N LEU A 123 5.61 -7.77 16.90
CA LEU A 123 4.98 -8.18 15.64
C LEU A 123 6.02 -8.75 14.65
N TYR A 124 7.17 -8.11 14.53
CA TYR A 124 8.27 -8.62 13.71
C TYR A 124 8.89 -9.91 14.29
N GLY A 125 9.16 -9.94 15.59
CA GLY A 125 9.71 -11.11 16.29
C GLY A 125 8.79 -12.33 16.27
N GLU A 126 7.48 -12.14 16.13
CA GLU A 126 6.52 -13.23 15.94
C GLU A 126 6.32 -13.62 14.47
N GLY A 127 6.96 -12.90 13.53
CA GLY A 127 6.78 -13.12 12.09
C GLY A 127 5.39 -12.74 11.58
N LYS A 128 4.60 -11.96 12.33
CA LYS A 128 3.21 -11.58 11.98
C LYS A 128 3.15 -10.39 11.02
N THR A 129 3.92 -10.46 9.94
CA THR A 129 4.15 -9.33 9.01
C THR A 129 3.27 -9.37 7.75
N VAL A 130 2.27 -10.26 7.68
CA VAL A 130 1.32 -10.30 6.55
C VAL A 130 0.66 -8.93 6.37
N GLY A 131 0.58 -8.44 5.14
CA GLY A 131 0.07 -7.10 4.83
C GLY A 131 0.97 -5.93 5.25
N THR A 132 2.20 -6.16 5.72
CA THR A 132 3.20 -5.09 5.98
C THR A 132 4.17 -4.94 4.80
N PHE A 133 4.76 -3.76 4.65
CA PHE A 133 5.63 -3.47 3.52
C PHE A 133 7.01 -4.16 3.66
N GLN A 134 7.55 -4.68 2.55
CA GLN A 134 8.85 -5.39 2.41
C GLN A 134 9.02 -6.72 3.17
N PHE A 135 8.39 -6.90 4.34
CA PHE A 135 8.68 -8.02 5.25
C PHE A 135 7.67 -9.18 5.21
N GLU A 136 6.81 -9.24 4.20
CA GLU A 136 5.67 -10.17 4.16
C GLU A 136 5.99 -11.61 3.73
N SER A 137 7.10 -11.86 3.04
CA SER A 137 7.39 -13.21 2.52
C SER A 137 7.64 -14.22 3.63
N ALA A 138 7.20 -15.48 3.47
CA ALA A 138 7.33 -16.53 4.49
C ALA A 138 8.79 -16.77 4.94
N GLY A 139 9.76 -16.71 4.01
CA GLY A 139 11.17 -16.84 4.37
C GLY A 139 11.69 -15.65 5.18
N MET A 140 11.20 -14.44 4.91
CA MET A 140 11.55 -13.26 5.69
C MET A 140 10.93 -13.35 7.09
N GLN A 141 9.68 -13.79 7.20
CA GLN A 141 9.02 -14.04 8.49
C GLN A 141 9.79 -15.02 9.36
N LYS A 142 10.26 -16.13 8.76
CA LYS A 142 11.11 -17.10 9.46
C LYS A 142 12.37 -16.46 10.03
N TYR A 143 13.12 -15.71 9.20
CA TYR A 143 14.34 -15.07 9.68
C TYR A 143 14.09 -13.97 10.71
N LEU A 144 13.00 -13.21 10.59
CA LEU A 144 12.62 -12.22 11.61
C LEU A 144 12.31 -12.90 12.94
N HIS A 145 11.63 -14.05 12.90
CA HIS A 145 11.36 -14.84 14.10
C HIS A 145 12.65 -15.37 14.74
N GLU A 146 13.62 -15.83 13.96
CA GLU A 146 14.92 -16.25 14.51
C GLU A 146 15.76 -15.07 15.00
N LEU A 147 15.67 -13.92 14.33
CA LEU A 147 16.42 -12.71 14.65
C LEU A 147 15.95 -12.02 15.93
N GLN A 148 14.64 -12.04 16.21
CA GLN A 148 14.01 -11.24 17.28
C GLN A 148 14.45 -9.76 17.21
N PRO A 149 14.10 -9.02 16.14
CA PRO A 149 14.50 -7.60 15.97
C PRO A 149 14.09 -6.76 17.17
N SER A 150 15.03 -5.96 17.67
CA SER A 150 14.85 -5.11 18.86
C SER A 150 15.29 -3.66 18.62
N THR A 151 15.92 -3.38 17.47
CA THR A 151 16.38 -2.06 17.06
C THR A 151 15.98 -1.78 15.62
N PHE A 152 15.98 -0.51 15.21
CA PHE A 152 15.64 -0.14 13.83
C PHE A 152 16.73 -0.62 12.86
N GLU A 153 17.99 -0.61 13.30
CA GLU A 153 19.15 -1.11 12.56
C GLU A 153 18.99 -2.57 12.12
N ASP A 154 18.38 -3.42 12.96
CA ASP A 154 18.07 -4.81 12.61
C ASP A 154 17.17 -4.89 11.36
N LEU A 155 16.16 -4.03 11.27
CA LEU A 155 15.22 -3.99 10.14
C LEU A 155 15.92 -3.48 8.87
N ILE A 156 16.80 -2.49 8.99
CA ILE A 156 17.61 -2.00 7.86
C ILE A 156 18.51 -3.13 7.35
N ALA A 157 19.17 -3.85 8.25
CA ALA A 157 20.07 -4.94 7.91
C ALA A 157 19.32 -6.10 7.25
N MET A 158 18.17 -6.52 7.80
CA MET A 158 17.37 -7.59 7.21
C MET A 158 16.86 -7.26 5.82
N ASN A 159 16.40 -6.02 5.61
CA ASN A 159 15.99 -5.55 4.28
C ASN A 159 17.16 -5.61 3.27
N ALA A 160 18.38 -5.30 3.72
CA ALA A 160 19.57 -5.37 2.88
C ALA A 160 20.13 -6.79 2.67
N LEU A 161 19.98 -7.69 3.64
CA LEU A 161 20.53 -9.05 3.60
C LEU A 161 19.62 -10.05 2.88
N TYR A 162 18.29 -9.87 2.93
CA TYR A 162 17.33 -10.82 2.37
C TYR A 162 17.21 -10.72 0.83
N ARG A 163 18.27 -11.11 0.14
CA ARG A 163 18.33 -11.28 -1.32
C ARG A 163 19.34 -12.37 -1.71
N PRO A 164 19.24 -12.94 -2.93
CA PRO A 164 20.18 -13.95 -3.39
C PRO A 164 21.64 -13.48 -3.32
N GLY A 165 22.51 -14.25 -2.65
CA GLY A 165 23.90 -13.90 -2.32
C GLY A 165 24.07 -13.62 -0.83
N PRO A 166 23.75 -12.41 -0.32
CA PRO A 166 23.96 -12.04 1.08
C PRO A 166 23.05 -12.80 2.06
N MET A 167 22.02 -13.51 1.60
CA MET A 167 21.20 -14.39 2.46
C MET A 167 22.04 -15.44 3.20
N GLU A 168 23.17 -15.87 2.64
CA GLU A 168 24.11 -16.80 3.30
C GLU A 168 24.69 -16.22 4.60
N ASN A 169 24.71 -14.90 4.76
CA ASN A 169 25.20 -14.23 5.96
C ASN A 169 24.11 -14.04 7.03
N ILE A 170 22.83 -14.29 6.72
CA ILE A 170 21.73 -14.10 7.69
C ILE A 170 21.89 -15.01 8.92
N PRO A 171 22.20 -16.32 8.80
CA PRO A 171 22.42 -17.17 9.96
C PRO A 171 23.50 -16.62 10.91
N LYS A 172 24.66 -16.21 10.36
CA LYS A 172 25.73 -15.59 11.15
C LYS A 172 25.30 -14.28 11.80
N PHE A 173 24.55 -13.45 11.07
CA PHE A 173 24.01 -12.20 11.61
C PHE A 173 23.11 -12.46 12.82
N ILE A 174 22.24 -13.47 12.71
CA ILE A 174 21.34 -13.88 13.79
C ILE A 174 22.15 -14.48 14.95
N ASP A 175 23.08 -15.41 14.70
CA ASP A 175 23.86 -16.07 15.74
C ASP A 175 24.69 -15.08 16.56
N ARG A 176 25.29 -14.09 15.89
CA ARG A 176 26.03 -13.02 16.57
C ARG A 176 25.14 -12.12 17.40
N LYS A 177 23.99 -11.72 16.86
CA LYS A 177 23.01 -10.94 17.62
C LYS A 177 22.52 -11.67 18.87
N GLN A 178 22.26 -12.97 18.72
CA GLN A 178 21.73 -13.82 19.79
C GLN A 178 22.82 -14.29 20.77
N GLY A 179 24.07 -13.85 20.59
CA GLY A 179 25.19 -14.23 21.45
C GLY A 179 25.62 -15.71 21.33
N ARG A 180 25.21 -16.40 20.26
CA ARG A 180 25.62 -17.78 19.95
C ARG A 180 26.97 -17.86 19.26
N GLU A 181 27.35 -16.79 18.56
CA GLU A 181 28.68 -16.60 17.96
C GLU A 181 29.28 -15.28 18.50
N PRO A 182 30.57 -15.22 18.86
CA PRO A 182 31.21 -13.97 19.25
C PRO A 182 31.25 -12.97 18.10
N ILE A 183 31.07 -11.68 18.41
CA ILE A 183 31.26 -10.61 17.43
C ILE A 183 32.76 -10.31 17.34
N GLU A 184 33.37 -10.77 16.26
CA GLU A 184 34.79 -10.52 15.98
C GLU A 184 34.95 -9.42 14.92
N TYR A 185 35.95 -8.57 15.14
CA TYR A 185 36.39 -7.54 14.20
C TYR A 185 37.85 -7.83 13.81
N ASP A 186 38.16 -7.78 12.52
CA ASP A 186 39.55 -7.99 12.04
C ASP A 186 40.52 -6.99 12.65
N ILE A 187 40.04 -5.75 12.84
CA ILE A 187 40.73 -4.68 13.54
C ILE A 187 39.73 -4.04 14.51
N PRO A 188 40.07 -3.84 15.81
CA PRO A 188 39.14 -3.29 16.80
C PRO A 188 38.46 -1.98 16.36
N VAL A 189 39.16 -1.12 15.63
CA VAL A 189 38.62 0.16 15.15
C VAL A 189 37.41 0.01 14.20
N MET A 190 37.23 -1.16 13.58
CA MET A 190 36.12 -1.44 12.67
C MET A 190 34.77 -1.50 13.38
N GLU A 191 34.75 -1.77 14.69
CA GLU A 191 33.55 -1.76 15.53
C GLU A 191 32.73 -0.48 15.33
N LYS A 192 33.40 0.66 15.19
CA LYS A 192 32.78 1.97 14.98
C LYS A 192 31.72 2.01 13.88
N TYR A 193 31.91 1.24 12.80
CA TYR A 193 31.00 1.22 11.64
C TYR A 193 30.30 -0.13 11.44
N LEU A 194 30.75 -1.19 12.12
CA LEU A 194 30.20 -2.53 11.99
C LEU A 194 29.41 -3.01 13.24
N LYS A 195 29.38 -2.23 14.33
CA LYS A 195 28.62 -2.58 15.54
C LYS A 195 27.13 -2.83 15.26
N ASP A 196 26.50 -1.98 14.45
CA ASP A 196 25.08 -2.05 14.11
C ASP A 196 24.75 -3.21 13.15
N THR A 197 25.78 -3.90 12.66
CA THR A 197 25.66 -5.07 11.79
C THR A 197 26.43 -6.28 12.33
N TYR A 198 26.72 -6.28 13.63
CA TYR A 198 27.35 -7.41 14.34
C TYR A 198 28.66 -7.89 13.65
N GLY A 199 29.49 -6.95 13.20
CA GLY A 199 30.77 -7.25 12.55
C GLY A 199 30.67 -7.69 11.09
N ILE A 200 29.47 -7.77 10.51
CA ILE A 200 29.26 -8.16 9.11
C ILE A 200 29.21 -6.89 8.24
N THR A 201 29.94 -6.88 7.13
CA THR A 201 29.86 -5.78 6.16
C THR A 201 28.60 -5.95 5.29
N VAL A 202 27.66 -5.01 5.40
CA VAL A 202 26.34 -5.06 4.71
C VAL A 202 26.17 -3.90 3.74
N TYR A 203 26.75 -2.73 4.06
CA TYR A 203 26.48 -1.49 3.33
C TYR A 203 27.69 -0.95 2.57
N GLN A 204 27.41 -0.33 1.42
CA GLN A 204 28.38 0.45 0.64
C GLN A 204 29.06 1.53 1.50
N GLU A 205 28.26 2.22 2.32
CA GLU A 205 28.72 3.28 3.20
C GLU A 205 29.68 2.77 4.28
N GLN A 206 29.55 1.51 4.74
CA GLN A 206 30.50 0.92 5.69
C GLN A 206 31.88 0.78 5.05
N VAL A 207 31.97 0.25 3.82
CA VAL A 207 33.24 0.14 3.09
C VAL A 207 33.87 1.51 2.82
N MET A 208 33.05 2.50 2.47
CA MET A 208 33.54 3.87 2.30
C MET A 208 34.11 4.44 3.59
N LEU A 209 33.43 4.26 4.73
CA LEU A 209 33.88 4.79 6.01
C LEU A 209 35.09 4.04 6.56
N LEU A 210 35.14 2.72 6.37
CA LEU A 210 36.25 1.88 6.78
C LEU A 210 37.50 2.11 5.94
N SER A 211 37.40 2.29 4.62
CA SER A 211 38.58 2.60 3.78
C SER A 211 39.25 3.92 4.18
N ARG A 212 38.45 4.91 4.61
CA ARG A 212 38.94 6.18 5.16
C ARG A 212 39.61 6.00 6.52
N LEU A 213 39.04 5.15 7.38
CA LEU A 213 39.52 4.92 8.74
C LEU A 213 40.77 4.03 8.79
N LEU A 214 40.78 2.97 7.97
CA LEU A 214 41.86 1.97 7.95
C LEU A 214 43.03 2.43 7.10
N ALA A 215 42.79 3.08 5.95
CA ALA A 215 43.81 3.38 4.96
C ALA A 215 43.90 4.87 4.56
N ASN A 216 43.29 5.78 5.32
CA ASN A 216 43.33 7.24 5.08
C ASN A 216 42.84 7.67 3.69
N PHE A 217 41.95 6.92 3.06
CA PHE A 217 41.35 7.33 1.78
C PHE A 217 40.67 8.70 1.91
N THR A 218 40.76 9.50 0.84
CA THR A 218 39.96 10.73 0.73
C THR A 218 38.48 10.41 0.50
N ARG A 219 37.60 11.41 0.64
CA ARG A 219 36.17 11.26 0.31
C ARG A 219 35.99 10.83 -1.16
N GLY A 220 36.75 11.41 -2.09
CA GLY A 220 36.71 11.07 -3.51
C GLY A 220 37.21 9.65 -3.81
N GLU A 221 38.28 9.21 -3.15
CA GLU A 221 38.77 7.83 -3.30
C GLU A 221 37.79 6.81 -2.75
N SER A 222 37.18 7.05 -1.58
CA SER A 222 36.16 6.16 -1.03
C SER A 222 34.92 6.03 -1.94
N ASP A 223 34.50 7.12 -2.58
CA ASP A 223 33.41 7.10 -3.57
C ASP A 223 33.81 6.33 -4.85
N THR A 224 35.07 6.47 -5.26
CA THR A 224 35.64 5.71 -6.39
C THR A 224 35.67 4.22 -6.09
N LEU A 225 36.07 3.82 -4.87
CA LEU A 225 36.03 2.45 -4.39
C LEU A 225 34.60 1.89 -4.44
N ARG A 226 33.63 2.63 -3.89
CA ARG A 226 32.21 2.25 -3.93
C ARG A 226 31.72 2.02 -5.36
N LYS A 227 32.03 2.94 -6.28
CA LYS A 227 31.64 2.83 -7.70
C LYS A 227 32.31 1.64 -8.37
N ALA A 228 33.59 1.40 -8.10
CA ALA A 228 34.34 0.26 -8.65
C ALA A 228 33.76 -1.07 -8.17
N MET A 229 33.43 -1.19 -6.88
CA MET A 229 32.78 -2.37 -6.31
C MET A 229 31.38 -2.60 -6.90
N GLY A 230 30.52 -1.57 -6.91
CA GLY A 230 29.15 -1.69 -7.41
C GLY A 230 29.06 -2.05 -8.89
N LYS A 231 29.99 -1.56 -9.72
CA LYS A 231 30.07 -1.88 -11.16
C LYS A 231 31.01 -3.05 -11.50
N LYS A 232 31.61 -3.71 -10.50
CA LYS A 232 32.58 -4.80 -10.66
C LYS A 232 33.75 -4.45 -11.60
N LEU A 233 34.26 -3.21 -11.49
CA LEU A 233 35.35 -2.71 -12.32
C LEU A 233 36.70 -3.19 -11.78
N ARG A 234 37.13 -4.37 -12.21
CA ARG A 234 38.39 -5.03 -11.78
C ARG A 234 39.60 -4.10 -11.89
N ASP A 235 39.84 -3.51 -13.05
CA ASP A 235 40.99 -2.63 -13.27
C ASP A 235 41.08 -1.49 -12.25
N LYS A 236 39.92 -0.92 -11.87
CA LYS A 236 39.88 0.15 -10.85
C LYS A 236 40.15 -0.39 -9.45
N LEU A 237 39.67 -1.58 -9.11
CA LEU A 237 39.93 -2.21 -7.82
C LEU A 237 41.42 -2.57 -7.68
N ASP A 238 42.03 -3.10 -8.74
CA ASP A 238 43.44 -3.48 -8.78
C ASP A 238 44.36 -2.26 -8.56
N HIS A 239 43.99 -1.09 -9.07
CA HIS A 239 44.71 0.15 -8.80
C HIS A 239 44.51 0.70 -7.37
N MET A 240 43.41 0.32 -6.69
CA MET A 240 43.11 0.81 -5.35
C MET A 240 43.66 -0.09 -4.24
N LYS A 241 43.83 -1.40 -4.50
CA LYS A 241 44.36 -2.35 -3.52
C LYS A 241 45.73 -1.94 -2.97
N PRO A 242 46.75 -1.59 -3.80
CA PRO A 242 48.06 -1.17 -3.29
C PRO A 242 47.97 0.06 -2.37
N LYS A 243 47.12 1.04 -2.73
CA LYS A 243 46.88 2.23 -1.90
C LYS A 243 46.25 1.88 -0.55
N PHE A 244 45.31 0.94 -0.54
CA PHE A 244 44.69 0.48 0.70
C PHE A 244 45.71 -0.18 1.64
N ILE A 245 46.54 -1.07 1.09
CA ILE A 245 47.60 -1.74 1.85
C ILE A 245 48.63 -0.72 2.38
N GLU A 246 49.10 0.19 1.54
CA GLU A 246 50.07 1.22 1.95
C GLU A 246 49.51 2.14 3.05
N GLY A 247 48.25 2.59 2.89
CA GLY A 247 47.57 3.41 3.89
C GLY A 247 47.35 2.67 5.21
N GLY A 248 46.99 1.38 5.15
CA GLY A 248 46.82 0.54 6.32
C GLY A 248 48.12 0.29 7.07
N ASN A 249 49.22 0.01 6.35
CA ASN A 249 50.54 -0.15 6.94
C ASN A 249 51.02 1.15 7.63
N LYS A 250 50.75 2.32 7.03
CA LYS A 250 51.02 3.63 7.66
C LYS A 250 50.25 3.83 8.97
N ASN A 251 49.09 3.18 9.13
CA ASN A 251 48.29 3.19 10.33
C ASN A 251 48.64 2.05 11.31
N GLY A 252 49.67 1.25 11.03
CA GLY A 252 50.21 0.22 11.93
C GLY A 252 49.53 -1.15 11.83
N TYR A 253 48.72 -1.40 10.80
CA TYR A 253 48.07 -2.70 10.59
C TYR A 253 48.96 -3.65 9.78
N THR A 254 48.84 -4.95 10.05
CA THR A 254 49.64 -5.98 9.35
C THR A 254 49.08 -6.25 7.95
N LEU A 255 49.97 -6.63 7.03
CA LEU A 255 49.60 -6.96 5.65
C LEU A 255 48.54 -8.07 5.59
N GLU A 256 48.69 -9.12 6.38
CA GLU A 256 47.78 -10.27 6.42
C GLU A 256 46.34 -9.86 6.73
N VAL A 257 46.14 -9.01 7.75
CA VAL A 257 44.82 -8.53 8.14
C VAL A 257 44.23 -7.62 7.06
N LEU A 258 45.02 -6.74 6.45
CA LEU A 258 44.56 -5.87 5.38
C LEU A 258 44.18 -6.64 4.11
N GLU A 259 44.93 -7.68 3.75
CA GLU A 259 44.60 -8.55 2.62
C GLU A 259 43.31 -9.33 2.86
N LYS A 260 43.10 -9.84 4.08
CA LYS A 260 41.85 -10.48 4.49
C LYS A 260 40.66 -9.53 4.33
N ILE A 261 40.75 -8.33 4.90
CA ILE A 261 39.67 -7.31 4.82
C ILE A 261 39.36 -6.96 3.35
N TRP A 262 40.39 -6.77 2.53
CA TRP A 262 40.20 -6.46 1.11
C TRP A 262 39.51 -7.61 0.36
N ALA A 263 39.92 -8.85 0.60
CA ALA A 263 39.29 -10.03 0.00
C ALA A 263 37.83 -10.18 0.40
N ASP A 264 37.48 -9.88 1.66
CA ASP A 264 36.10 -9.89 2.12
C ASP A 264 35.27 -8.77 1.48
N TRP A 265 35.86 -7.59 1.25
CA TRP A 265 35.20 -6.51 0.50
C TRP A 265 35.00 -6.84 -0.98
N GLU A 266 35.92 -7.56 -1.62
CA GLU A 266 35.76 -8.05 -2.99
C GLU A 266 34.61 -9.05 -3.12
N LYS A 267 34.48 -9.98 -2.16
CA LYS A 267 33.32 -10.88 -2.07
C LYS A 267 32.03 -10.09 -1.87
N PHE A 268 32.05 -9.13 -0.94
CA PHE A 268 30.93 -8.24 -0.63
C PHE A 268 30.47 -7.38 -1.80
N ALA A 269 31.38 -6.90 -2.65
CA ALA A 269 31.07 -6.02 -3.78
C ALA A 269 29.96 -6.57 -4.69
N SER A 270 29.88 -7.90 -4.82
CA SER A 270 28.86 -8.58 -5.61
C SER A 270 27.43 -8.42 -5.07
N TYR A 271 27.29 -8.10 -3.79
CA TYR A 271 26.03 -7.91 -3.08
C TYR A 271 26.02 -6.65 -2.21
N ALA A 272 26.77 -5.61 -2.54
CA ALA A 272 26.73 -4.38 -1.75
C ALA A 272 25.33 -3.72 -1.79
N PHE A 273 24.84 -3.18 -0.67
CA PHE A 273 23.59 -2.41 -0.62
C PHE A 273 23.83 -0.96 -0.23
N ASN A 274 22.97 -0.07 -0.69
CA ASN A 274 23.00 1.32 -0.26
C ASN A 274 22.22 1.50 1.04
N LYS A 275 22.89 1.95 2.12
CA LYS A 275 22.26 2.11 3.45
C LYS A 275 21.15 3.16 3.42
N SER A 276 21.33 4.27 2.69
CA SER A 276 20.31 5.32 2.66
C SER A 276 18.98 4.83 2.06
N HIS A 277 19.05 4.06 0.97
CA HIS A 277 17.87 3.45 0.37
C HIS A 277 17.22 2.41 1.29
N ALA A 278 18.01 1.52 1.90
CA ALA A 278 17.48 0.55 2.89
C ALA A 278 16.76 1.27 4.03
N THR A 279 17.37 2.33 4.56
CA THR A 279 16.84 3.09 5.70
C THR A 279 15.48 3.69 5.39
N CYS A 280 15.34 4.38 4.26
CA CYS A 280 14.07 5.00 3.86
C CYS A 280 12.95 3.97 3.67
N TYR A 281 13.23 2.83 3.04
CA TYR A 281 12.22 1.79 2.83
C TYR A 281 11.89 1.03 4.12
N SER A 282 12.89 0.78 4.97
CA SER A 282 12.67 0.19 6.29
C SER A 282 11.88 1.12 7.21
N TRP A 283 11.97 2.45 7.04
CA TRP A 283 11.13 3.40 7.77
C TRP A 283 9.65 3.27 7.39
N ILE A 284 9.35 3.21 6.09
CA ILE A 284 7.97 2.97 5.61
C ILE A 284 7.48 1.60 6.10
N ALA A 285 8.33 0.58 6.07
CA ALA A 285 7.99 -0.75 6.60
C ALA A 285 7.66 -0.70 8.10
N TYR A 286 8.48 -0.01 8.89
CA TYR A 286 8.25 0.20 10.31
C TYR A 286 6.93 0.93 10.57
N GLN A 287 6.64 2.00 9.82
CA GLN A 287 5.36 2.71 9.90
C GLN A 287 4.16 1.78 9.64
N THR A 288 4.25 0.90 8.64
CA THR A 288 3.18 -0.08 8.38
C THR A 288 3.03 -1.11 9.50
N ALA A 289 4.14 -1.60 10.05
CA ALA A 289 4.11 -2.55 11.17
C ALA A 289 3.58 -1.89 12.45
N TYR A 290 3.95 -0.63 12.71
CA TYR A 290 3.45 0.15 13.84
C TYR A 290 1.94 0.34 13.80
N LEU A 291 1.40 0.71 12.63
CA LEU A 291 -0.04 0.81 12.44
C LEU A 291 -0.72 -0.55 12.61
N LYS A 292 -0.14 -1.63 12.06
CA LYS A 292 -0.69 -2.99 12.24
C LYS A 292 -0.66 -3.45 13.70
N ALA A 293 0.39 -3.14 14.44
CA ALA A 293 0.58 -3.56 15.83
C ALA A 293 -0.37 -2.84 16.79
N ASN A 294 -0.53 -1.52 16.61
CA ASN A 294 -1.26 -0.66 17.54
C ASN A 294 -2.72 -0.41 17.13
N TYR A 295 -3.02 -0.45 15.83
CA TYR A 295 -4.33 -0.19 15.23
C TYR A 295 -4.68 -1.27 14.18
N PRO A 296 -4.74 -2.55 14.58
CA PRO A 296 -4.76 -3.67 13.65
C PRO A 296 -6.00 -3.66 12.75
N ALA A 297 -7.19 -3.41 13.28
CA ALA A 297 -8.42 -3.40 12.49
C ALA A 297 -8.42 -2.26 11.46
N GLU A 298 -7.99 -1.06 11.87
CA GLU A 298 -7.93 0.12 11.01
C GLU A 298 -6.90 -0.03 9.89
N TYR A 299 -5.72 -0.56 10.23
CA TYR A 299 -4.68 -0.85 9.26
C TYR A 299 -5.11 -1.93 8.27
N MET A 300 -5.63 -3.06 8.76
CA MET A 300 -6.06 -4.16 7.89
C MET A 300 -7.21 -3.75 6.98
N ALA A 301 -8.18 -2.96 7.45
CA ALA A 301 -9.22 -2.37 6.62
C ALA A 301 -8.63 -1.51 5.47
N ALA A 302 -7.58 -0.73 5.74
CA ALA A 302 -6.91 0.05 4.71
C ALA A 302 -6.14 -0.82 3.69
N VAL A 303 -5.44 -1.86 4.16
CA VAL A 303 -4.75 -2.83 3.29
C VAL A 303 -5.75 -3.56 2.38
N MET A 304 -6.86 -4.03 2.94
CA MET A 304 -7.95 -4.67 2.18
C MET A 304 -8.55 -3.71 1.16
N SER A 305 -8.83 -2.47 1.54
CA SER A 305 -9.36 -1.44 0.63
C SER A 305 -8.46 -1.12 -0.55
N ARG A 306 -7.14 -1.33 -0.43
CA ARG A 306 -6.19 -1.17 -1.54
C ARG A 306 -5.98 -2.45 -2.35
N ASN A 307 -6.42 -3.59 -1.83
CA ASN A 307 -6.39 -4.88 -2.52
C ASN A 307 -7.79 -5.37 -2.94
N ALA A 308 -8.83 -4.53 -2.83
CA ALA A 308 -10.23 -4.90 -3.06
C ALA A 308 -10.50 -5.57 -4.43
N SER A 309 -9.73 -5.21 -5.47
CA SER A 309 -9.85 -5.81 -6.80
C SER A 309 -9.15 -7.16 -6.95
N ASN A 310 -8.32 -7.57 -5.99
CA ASN A 310 -7.55 -8.81 -6.01
C ASN A 310 -8.09 -9.78 -4.95
N ILE A 311 -8.97 -10.68 -5.40
CA ILE A 311 -9.65 -11.66 -4.54
C ILE A 311 -8.66 -12.53 -3.77
N THR A 312 -7.59 -13.00 -4.43
CA THR A 312 -6.58 -13.88 -3.78
C THR A 312 -5.89 -13.19 -2.61
N GLU A 313 -5.54 -11.92 -2.76
CA GLU A 313 -4.95 -11.12 -1.68
C GLU A 313 -5.97 -10.82 -0.58
N ILE A 314 -7.22 -10.52 -0.93
CA ILE A 314 -8.30 -10.32 0.06
C ILE A 314 -8.47 -11.57 0.92
N THR A 315 -8.55 -12.76 0.33
CA THR A 315 -8.68 -14.02 1.09
C THR A 315 -7.54 -14.18 2.09
N LYS A 316 -6.30 -13.98 1.66
CA LYS A 316 -5.11 -14.05 2.52
C LYS A 316 -5.18 -13.05 3.69
N LEU A 317 -5.58 -11.81 3.41
CA LEU A 317 -5.71 -10.76 4.42
C LEU A 317 -6.85 -11.04 5.42
N MET A 318 -7.91 -11.71 4.97
CA MET A 318 -9.02 -12.11 5.83
C MET A 318 -8.65 -13.26 6.77
N ASP A 319 -7.91 -14.25 6.28
CA ASP A 319 -7.35 -15.31 7.12
C ASP A 319 -6.42 -14.71 8.20
N GLU A 320 -5.62 -13.71 7.83
CA GLU A 320 -4.80 -12.95 8.79
C GLU A 320 -5.66 -12.20 9.81
N CYS A 321 -6.72 -11.51 9.38
CA CYS A 321 -7.64 -10.84 10.32
C CYS A 321 -8.24 -11.83 11.31
N LYS A 322 -8.68 -13.00 10.83
CA LYS A 322 -9.22 -14.07 11.66
C LYS A 322 -8.18 -14.59 12.67
N ALA A 323 -6.93 -14.78 12.24
CA ALA A 323 -5.83 -15.17 13.12
C ALA A 323 -5.51 -14.10 14.18
N MET A 324 -5.75 -12.83 13.86
CA MET A 324 -5.63 -11.69 14.78
C MET A 324 -6.86 -11.51 15.68
N GLY A 325 -7.91 -12.32 15.53
CA GLY A 325 -9.16 -12.21 16.29
C GLY A 325 -10.11 -11.10 15.79
N ILE A 326 -9.89 -10.59 14.58
CA ILE A 326 -10.70 -9.53 13.97
C ILE A 326 -11.68 -10.19 12.98
N MET A 327 -12.98 -10.00 13.21
CA MET A 327 -13.99 -10.49 12.27
C MET A 327 -14.14 -9.52 11.11
N VAL A 328 -14.23 -10.07 9.90
CA VAL A 328 -14.61 -9.31 8.70
C VAL A 328 -16.07 -9.63 8.42
N LEU A 329 -16.93 -8.65 8.66
CA LEU A 329 -18.37 -8.78 8.51
C LEU A 329 -18.78 -8.46 7.07
N GLY A 330 -19.82 -9.13 6.59
CA GLY A 330 -20.40 -8.88 5.27
C GLY A 330 -20.89 -7.44 5.08
N PRO A 331 -21.11 -7.02 3.82
CA PRO A 331 -21.57 -5.68 3.52
C PRO A 331 -22.95 -5.42 4.13
N ASP A 332 -23.21 -4.17 4.51
CA ASP A 332 -24.50 -3.70 5.02
C ASP A 332 -24.72 -2.28 4.51
N VAL A 333 -25.85 -1.99 3.87
CA VAL A 333 -26.16 -0.64 3.35
C VAL A 333 -26.21 0.44 4.44
N ASN A 334 -26.50 0.06 5.69
CA ASN A 334 -26.56 1.00 6.82
C ASN A 334 -25.20 1.26 7.47
N GLU A 335 -24.24 0.33 7.40
CA GLU A 335 -22.94 0.47 8.06
C GLU A 335 -21.76 0.60 7.09
N SER A 336 -21.78 -0.10 5.96
CA SER A 336 -20.69 -0.13 5.00
C SER A 336 -20.49 1.23 4.31
N ASN A 337 -19.23 1.52 4.00
CA ASN A 337 -18.82 2.67 3.19
C ASN A 337 -18.25 2.19 1.85
N LEU A 338 -17.70 3.12 1.05
CA LEU A 338 -17.07 2.78 -0.22
C LEU A 338 -15.90 1.80 -0.05
N LYS A 339 -15.08 2.06 0.97
CA LYS A 339 -13.92 1.26 1.36
C LYS A 339 -14.26 0.39 2.57
N PHE A 340 -13.41 -0.58 2.89
CA PHE A 340 -13.51 -1.32 4.15
C PHE A 340 -13.30 -0.34 5.31
N THR A 341 -14.14 -0.46 6.33
CA THR A 341 -14.13 0.42 7.50
C THR A 341 -14.19 -0.39 8.78
N VAL A 342 -13.92 0.25 9.91
CA VAL A 342 -13.94 -0.39 11.23
C VAL A 342 -15.25 -0.06 11.93
N THR A 343 -15.93 -1.08 12.45
CA THR A 343 -17.15 -0.94 13.21
C THR A 343 -16.85 -0.46 14.63
N ALA A 344 -17.86 0.04 15.34
CA ALA A 344 -17.71 0.44 16.75
C ALA A 344 -17.23 -0.71 17.66
N ALA A 345 -17.51 -1.97 17.27
CA ALA A 345 -17.06 -3.17 17.97
C ALA A 345 -15.60 -3.57 17.66
N GLY A 346 -14.88 -2.80 16.84
CA GLY A 346 -13.49 -3.09 16.46
C GLY A 346 -13.35 -4.15 15.36
N ASN A 347 -14.43 -4.51 14.67
CA ASN A 347 -14.43 -5.45 13.56
C ASN A 347 -14.34 -4.71 12.22
N ILE A 348 -14.01 -5.42 11.14
CA ILE A 348 -13.94 -4.82 9.81
C ILE A 348 -15.26 -5.04 9.10
N ARG A 349 -15.86 -3.98 8.55
CA ARG A 349 -17.04 -4.04 7.70
C ARG A 349 -16.65 -3.99 6.23
N PHE A 350 -17.17 -4.92 5.44
CA PHE A 350 -16.90 -5.00 4.00
C PHE A 350 -17.33 -3.70 3.29
N GLY A 351 -16.47 -3.17 2.41
CA GLY A 351 -16.78 -1.97 1.64
C GLY A 351 -17.72 -2.28 0.48
N LEU A 352 -18.78 -1.49 0.28
CA LEU A 352 -19.73 -1.68 -0.83
C LEU A 352 -19.05 -1.56 -2.20
N GLY A 353 -17.99 -0.75 -2.31
CA GLY A 353 -17.21 -0.60 -3.54
C GLY A 353 -16.33 -1.80 -3.88
N ALA A 354 -16.16 -2.76 -2.95
CA ALA A 354 -15.43 -4.00 -3.19
C ALA A 354 -16.34 -5.13 -3.72
N ILE A 355 -17.66 -4.93 -3.75
CA ILE A 355 -18.60 -5.92 -4.27
C ILE A 355 -18.52 -5.92 -5.80
N LYS A 356 -18.23 -7.08 -6.38
CA LYS A 356 -18.17 -7.24 -7.83
C LYS A 356 -19.53 -6.90 -8.45
N GLY A 357 -19.54 -5.97 -9.40
CA GLY A 357 -20.75 -5.56 -10.12
C GLY A 357 -21.49 -4.36 -9.52
N VAL A 358 -21.08 -3.87 -8.35
CA VAL A 358 -21.59 -2.61 -7.77
C VAL A 358 -20.67 -1.46 -8.17
N GLY A 359 -21.22 -0.46 -8.88
CA GLY A 359 -20.44 0.71 -9.29
C GLY A 359 -20.20 1.73 -8.17
N GLU A 360 -19.03 2.37 -8.16
CA GLU A 360 -18.65 3.41 -7.18
C GLU A 360 -19.68 4.55 -7.08
N GLY A 361 -20.25 4.98 -8.22
CA GLY A 361 -21.31 6.00 -8.23
C GLY A 361 -22.58 5.57 -7.50
N ALA A 362 -22.96 4.29 -7.57
CA ALA A 362 -24.12 3.77 -6.85
C ALA A 362 -23.86 3.73 -5.34
N VAL A 363 -22.65 3.32 -4.95
CA VAL A 363 -22.23 3.32 -3.54
C VAL A 363 -22.22 4.73 -2.97
N GLN A 364 -21.66 5.70 -3.70
CA GLN A 364 -21.64 7.09 -3.24
C GLN A 364 -23.06 7.64 -3.07
N SER A 365 -23.96 7.35 -4.02
CA SER A 365 -25.37 7.74 -3.91
C SER A 365 -26.06 7.16 -2.67
N ILE A 366 -25.76 5.92 -2.27
CA ILE A 366 -26.31 5.31 -1.06
C ILE A 366 -25.78 6.00 0.19
N ILE A 367 -24.47 6.29 0.23
CA ILE A 367 -23.81 6.94 1.37
C ILE A 367 -24.32 8.38 1.54
N ASP A 368 -24.43 9.14 0.46
CA ASP A 368 -24.89 10.54 0.48
C ASP A 368 -26.34 10.62 0.96
N GLU A 369 -27.21 9.72 0.47
CA GLU A 369 -28.61 9.61 0.90
C GLU A 369 -28.73 9.23 2.38
N ARG A 370 -27.91 8.28 2.86
CA ARG A 370 -27.85 7.89 4.27
C ARG A 370 -27.36 9.04 5.16
N ALA A 371 -26.39 9.82 4.69
CA ALA A 371 -25.88 10.97 5.42
C ALA A 371 -26.90 12.11 5.51
N ALA A 372 -27.71 12.33 4.47
CA ALA A 372 -28.71 13.38 4.42
C ALA A 372 -29.98 13.04 5.22
N ASN A 373 -30.47 11.80 5.12
CA ASN A 373 -31.80 11.42 5.59
C ASN A 373 -31.79 10.33 6.69
N GLY A 374 -30.61 9.91 7.17
CA GLY A 374 -30.45 8.91 8.22
C GLY A 374 -30.42 7.46 7.70
N LEU A 375 -30.43 6.49 8.62
CA LEU A 375 -30.39 5.05 8.28
C LEU A 375 -31.65 4.62 7.52
N PHE A 376 -31.51 3.57 6.71
CA PHE A 376 -32.64 2.93 6.04
C PHE A 376 -33.35 1.99 7.01
N THR A 377 -34.68 2.07 7.09
CA THR A 377 -35.47 1.24 8.00
C THR A 377 -35.78 -0.15 7.43
N GLY A 378 -35.77 -0.28 6.11
CA GLY A 378 -36.13 -1.51 5.40
C GLY A 378 -35.89 -1.40 3.89
N ILE A 379 -36.21 -2.46 3.15
CA ILE A 379 -35.98 -2.47 1.70
C ILE A 379 -36.89 -1.48 0.97
N PHE A 380 -38.12 -1.30 1.46
CA PHE A 380 -39.08 -0.39 0.84
C PHE A 380 -38.65 1.07 1.02
N ASP A 381 -38.17 1.45 2.22
CA ASP A 381 -37.59 2.76 2.48
C ASP A 381 -36.34 2.99 1.60
N PHE A 382 -35.48 1.98 1.48
CA PHE A 382 -34.29 2.05 0.62
C PHE A 382 -34.64 2.38 -0.84
N VAL A 383 -35.59 1.66 -1.46
CA VAL A 383 -35.95 1.91 -2.87
C VAL A 383 -36.74 3.20 -3.08
N GLN A 384 -37.41 3.71 -2.05
CA GLN A 384 -38.09 5.01 -2.11
C GLN A 384 -37.09 6.18 -2.10
N ARG A 385 -35.96 6.01 -1.40
CA ARG A 385 -34.98 7.08 -1.14
C ARG A 385 -33.81 7.10 -2.11
N VAL A 386 -33.28 5.94 -2.48
CA VAL A 386 -32.07 5.86 -3.32
C VAL A 386 -32.33 6.37 -4.75
N ASN A 387 -31.30 6.93 -5.38
CA ASN A 387 -31.37 7.27 -6.80
C ASN A 387 -31.32 6.01 -7.66
N LEU A 388 -32.48 5.55 -8.13
CA LEU A 388 -32.64 4.33 -8.93
C LEU A 388 -32.03 4.43 -10.35
N ASN A 389 -31.70 5.63 -10.84
CA ASN A 389 -30.96 5.78 -12.09
C ASN A 389 -29.49 5.39 -11.93
N THR A 390 -28.91 5.70 -10.76
CA THR A 390 -27.51 5.35 -10.43
C THR A 390 -27.43 3.96 -9.82
N CYS A 391 -28.34 3.63 -8.90
CA CYS A 391 -28.49 2.30 -8.33
C CYS A 391 -29.44 1.45 -9.19
N ASN A 392 -28.93 0.98 -10.33
CA ASN A 392 -29.69 0.16 -11.27
C ASN A 392 -29.99 -1.26 -10.73
N LYS A 393 -30.82 -2.00 -11.47
CA LYS A 393 -31.18 -3.39 -11.16
C LYS A 393 -29.98 -4.28 -10.83
N LYS A 394 -28.93 -4.23 -11.66
CA LYS A 394 -27.72 -5.05 -11.46
C LYS A 394 -27.02 -4.74 -10.15
N ASN A 395 -26.92 -3.46 -9.77
CA ASN A 395 -26.33 -3.06 -8.49
C ASN A 395 -27.13 -3.64 -7.32
N MET A 396 -28.47 -3.54 -7.38
CA MET A 396 -29.34 -4.09 -6.34
C MET A 396 -29.30 -5.62 -6.26
N GLU A 397 -29.20 -6.33 -7.40
CA GLU A 397 -29.01 -7.78 -7.41
C GLU A 397 -27.70 -8.18 -6.73
N CYS A 398 -26.61 -7.50 -7.08
CA CYS A 398 -25.30 -7.74 -6.47
C CYS A 398 -25.31 -7.43 -4.96
N LEU A 399 -25.96 -6.34 -4.53
CA LEU A 399 -26.09 -5.98 -3.12
C LEU A 399 -26.89 -7.03 -2.35
N ALA A 400 -28.02 -7.52 -2.90
CA ALA A 400 -28.84 -8.53 -2.27
C ALA A 400 -28.10 -9.87 -2.12
N LEU A 401 -27.43 -10.33 -3.18
CA LEU A 401 -26.66 -11.59 -3.15
C LEU A 401 -25.45 -11.51 -2.20
N ALA A 402 -24.79 -10.36 -2.15
CA ALA A 402 -23.68 -10.09 -1.23
C ALA A 402 -24.12 -9.89 0.24
N GLY A 403 -25.43 -9.88 0.53
CA GLY A 403 -25.94 -9.71 1.89
C GLY A 403 -26.04 -8.26 2.38
N GLY A 404 -25.92 -7.28 1.48
CA GLY A 404 -26.03 -5.86 1.79
C GLY A 404 -27.36 -5.45 2.45
N PHE A 405 -28.42 -6.25 2.26
CA PHE A 405 -29.75 -6.03 2.82
C PHE A 405 -30.10 -7.00 3.97
N ASP A 406 -29.18 -7.88 4.38
CA ASP A 406 -29.45 -8.87 5.43
C ASP A 406 -29.77 -8.20 6.79
N GLY A 407 -29.26 -6.98 7.01
CA GLY A 407 -29.51 -6.18 8.21
C GLY A 407 -30.96 -5.70 8.39
N PHE A 408 -31.79 -5.69 7.33
CA PHE A 408 -33.19 -5.29 7.43
C PHE A 408 -34.08 -6.37 8.04
N GLY A 409 -33.75 -7.66 7.87
CA GLY A 409 -34.54 -8.78 8.37
C GLY A 409 -35.93 -8.99 7.72
N GLU A 410 -36.43 -8.02 6.94
CA GLU A 410 -37.73 -8.08 6.26
C GLU A 410 -37.77 -9.16 5.15
N LEU A 411 -36.69 -9.27 4.38
CA LEU A 411 -36.55 -10.20 3.27
C LEU A 411 -35.30 -11.06 3.42
N LYS A 412 -35.46 -12.35 3.11
CA LYS A 412 -34.35 -13.26 2.89
C LYS A 412 -33.79 -13.07 1.48
N ARG A 413 -32.50 -13.38 1.29
CA ARG A 413 -31.80 -13.21 0.01
C ARG A 413 -32.54 -13.86 -1.17
N GLU A 414 -33.18 -15.00 -0.95
CA GLU A 414 -33.92 -15.75 -1.96
C GLU A 414 -35.18 -15.04 -2.46
N GLN A 415 -35.84 -14.29 -1.58
CA GLN A 415 -37.11 -13.62 -1.87
C GLN A 415 -36.93 -12.48 -2.88
N TYR A 416 -35.74 -11.89 -2.95
CA TYR A 416 -35.40 -10.89 -3.97
C TYR A 416 -35.43 -11.46 -5.40
N PHE A 417 -35.20 -12.77 -5.56
CA PHE A 417 -35.04 -13.43 -6.85
C PHE A 417 -36.25 -14.25 -7.29
N VAL A 418 -37.34 -14.23 -6.52
CA VAL A 418 -38.57 -14.94 -6.90
C VAL A 418 -39.15 -14.32 -8.18
N VAL A 419 -39.48 -15.17 -9.13
CA VAL A 419 -40.11 -14.78 -10.40
C VAL A 419 -41.63 -14.81 -10.23
N ASN A 420 -42.27 -13.68 -10.47
CA ASN A 420 -43.73 -13.57 -10.43
C ASN A 420 -44.38 -14.23 -11.66
N PRO A 421 -45.72 -14.41 -11.69
CA PRO A 421 -46.43 -14.98 -12.86
C PRO A 421 -46.23 -14.19 -14.16
N LYS A 422 -45.79 -12.92 -14.09
CA LYS A 422 -45.47 -12.06 -15.24
C LYS A 422 -44.03 -12.22 -15.73
N LYS A 423 -43.27 -13.20 -15.21
CA LYS A 423 -41.85 -13.47 -15.50
C LYS A 423 -40.89 -12.37 -15.06
N GLU A 424 -41.30 -11.55 -14.10
CA GLU A 424 -40.47 -10.47 -13.55
C GLU A 424 -39.90 -10.90 -12.20
N VAL A 425 -38.66 -10.53 -11.93
CA VAL A 425 -38.02 -10.80 -10.65
C VAL A 425 -38.56 -9.84 -9.59
N PHE A 426 -38.74 -10.28 -8.34
CA PHE A 426 -39.29 -9.43 -7.28
C PHE A 426 -38.53 -8.10 -7.12
N LEU A 427 -37.20 -8.11 -7.31
CA LEU A 427 -36.40 -6.89 -7.37
C LEU A 427 -36.88 -5.86 -8.41
N GLU A 428 -37.38 -6.28 -9.57
CA GLU A 428 -37.95 -5.37 -10.58
C GLU A 428 -39.28 -4.78 -10.11
N THR A 429 -40.03 -5.52 -9.29
CA THR A 429 -41.25 -5.02 -8.64
C THR A 429 -40.89 -3.94 -7.62
N LEU A 430 -39.84 -4.14 -6.82
CA LEU A 430 -39.33 -3.16 -5.86
C LEU A 430 -38.84 -1.87 -6.56
N ILE A 431 -38.09 -1.99 -7.66
CA ILE A 431 -37.61 -0.83 -8.43
C ILE A 431 -38.78 -0.05 -9.03
N ARG A 432 -39.79 -0.74 -9.56
CA ARG A 432 -41.00 -0.10 -10.11
C ARG A 432 -41.80 0.62 -9.03
N TYR A 433 -41.90 0.01 -7.86
CA TYR A 433 -42.52 0.63 -6.69
C TYR A 433 -41.77 1.91 -6.28
N GLY A 434 -40.44 1.86 -6.15
CA GLY A 434 -39.62 3.04 -5.83
C GLY A 434 -39.76 4.16 -6.85
N ASN A 435 -39.68 3.84 -8.15
CA ASN A 435 -39.88 4.82 -9.23
C ASN A 435 -41.28 5.45 -9.18
N ARG A 436 -42.33 4.65 -9.00
CA ARG A 436 -43.70 5.16 -8.88
C ARG A 436 -43.84 6.09 -7.67
N TYR A 437 -43.30 5.71 -6.52
CA TYR A 437 -43.33 6.54 -5.31
C TYR A 437 -42.60 7.89 -5.52
N GLN A 438 -41.43 7.87 -6.14
CA GLN A 438 -40.67 9.10 -6.44
C GLN A 438 -41.41 10.00 -7.44
N MET A 439 -42.04 9.42 -8.47
CA MET A 439 -42.87 10.16 -9.43
C MET A 439 -44.10 10.80 -8.76
N ASP A 440 -44.83 10.03 -7.95
CA ASP A 440 -46.01 10.51 -7.23
C ASP A 440 -45.63 11.62 -6.25
N LYS A 441 -44.52 11.49 -5.52
CA LYS A 441 -43.97 12.53 -4.63
C LYS A 441 -43.61 13.81 -5.39
N ALA A 442 -42.94 13.68 -6.54
CA ALA A 442 -42.57 14.84 -7.37
C ALA A 442 -43.80 15.56 -7.95
N MET A 443 -44.87 14.82 -8.28
CA MET A 443 -46.14 15.41 -8.71
C MET A 443 -46.83 16.18 -7.58
N VAL A 444 -46.83 15.65 -6.36
CA VAL A 444 -47.39 16.33 -5.17
C VAL A 444 -46.62 17.61 -4.85
N THR A 445 -45.29 17.61 -4.91
CA THR A 445 -44.47 18.82 -4.66
C THR A 445 -44.69 19.93 -5.71
N ASN A 446 -45.11 19.58 -6.92
CA ASN A 446 -45.40 20.54 -8.00
C ASN A 446 -46.88 20.96 -8.06
N SER A 447 -47.73 20.48 -7.14
CA SER A 447 -49.13 20.91 -7.04
C SER A 447 -49.22 22.27 -6.35
N LEU A 448 -49.86 23.24 -7.01
CA LEU A 448 -50.05 24.62 -6.52
C LEU A 448 -50.91 24.72 -5.25
N PHE A 449 -51.64 23.65 -4.93
CA PHE A 449 -52.41 23.50 -3.70
C PHE A 449 -51.72 22.39 -2.90
N GLY A 450 -50.93 22.77 -1.90
CA GLY A 450 -50.23 21.85 -1.00
C GLY A 450 -51.21 20.91 -0.34
N GLY A 451 -51.39 19.72 -0.93
CA GLY A 451 -52.23 18.68 -0.39
C GLY A 451 -51.44 17.88 0.62
N GLU A 452 -51.82 17.96 1.90
CA GLU A 452 -51.39 17.08 3.00
C GLU A 452 -51.90 15.63 2.83
N ASN A 453 -51.95 15.10 1.61
CA ASN A 453 -52.23 13.69 1.39
C ASN A 453 -50.90 12.96 1.26
N VAL A 454 -50.44 12.39 2.38
CA VAL A 454 -49.39 11.37 2.37
C VAL A 454 -49.93 10.23 1.51
N ILE A 455 -49.44 10.09 0.28
CA ILE A 455 -49.82 8.99 -0.60
C ILE A 455 -49.21 7.72 0.02
N GLU A 456 -50.00 6.95 0.75
CA GLU A 456 -49.67 5.55 1.07
C GLU A 456 -49.72 4.75 -0.25
N VAL A 457 -48.61 4.76 -0.98
CA VAL A 457 -48.42 3.77 -2.04
C VAL A 457 -48.29 2.42 -1.34
N SER A 458 -49.30 1.56 -1.49
CA SER A 458 -49.28 0.21 -0.90
C SER A 458 -47.98 -0.51 -1.27
N THR A 459 -47.26 -0.99 -0.26
CA THR A 459 -46.07 -1.80 -0.46
C THR A 459 -46.42 -3.11 -1.18
N PRO A 460 -45.61 -3.56 -2.15
CA PRO A 460 -45.77 -4.89 -2.75
C PRO A 460 -45.72 -6.01 -1.70
N ASP A 461 -46.56 -7.02 -1.85
CA ASP A 461 -46.52 -8.22 -1.00
C ASP A 461 -45.21 -8.98 -1.20
N ILE A 462 -44.59 -9.38 -0.08
CA ILE A 462 -43.33 -10.13 -0.10
C ILE A 462 -43.63 -11.58 -0.53
N PRO A 463 -42.99 -12.08 -1.60
CA PRO A 463 -43.22 -13.44 -2.07
C PRO A 463 -42.62 -14.47 -1.12
N SER A 464 -43.28 -15.63 -1.01
CA SER A 464 -42.68 -16.80 -0.37
C SER A 464 -41.63 -17.41 -1.31
N ALA A 465 -40.45 -17.72 -0.76
CA ALA A 465 -39.36 -18.37 -1.48
C ALA A 465 -38.94 -19.64 -0.75
N GLU A 466 -38.58 -20.68 -1.50
CA GLU A 466 -37.85 -21.81 -0.94
C GLU A 466 -36.43 -21.35 -0.58
N ARG A 467 -35.95 -21.74 0.61
CA ARG A 467 -34.60 -21.41 1.06
C ARG A 467 -33.59 -22.12 0.16
N TRP A 468 -32.57 -21.40 -0.30
CA TRP A 468 -31.48 -22.03 -1.03
C TRP A 468 -30.71 -22.97 -0.10
N ASN A 469 -30.14 -24.02 -0.66
CA ASN A 469 -29.19 -24.82 0.11
C ASN A 469 -27.97 -23.96 0.49
N ASP A 470 -27.33 -24.27 1.62
CA ASP A 470 -26.26 -23.42 2.16
C ASP A 470 -25.08 -23.30 1.20
N LEU A 471 -24.73 -24.37 0.48
CA LEU A 471 -23.64 -24.37 -0.49
C LEU A 471 -23.92 -23.43 -1.68
N GLU A 472 -25.15 -23.41 -2.18
CA GLU A 472 -25.60 -22.55 -3.26
C GLU A 472 -25.60 -21.09 -2.84
N ARG A 473 -26.13 -20.78 -1.65
CA ARG A 473 -26.10 -19.42 -1.09
C ARG A 473 -24.66 -18.92 -0.95
N LEU A 474 -23.81 -19.73 -0.37
CA LEU A 474 -22.39 -19.44 -0.18
C LEU A 474 -21.64 -19.27 -1.51
N ASN A 475 -21.95 -20.08 -2.53
CA ASN A 475 -21.34 -19.95 -3.85
C ASN A 475 -21.74 -18.64 -4.56
N ARG A 476 -23.00 -18.24 -4.45
CA ARG A 476 -23.50 -16.97 -5.00
C ARG A 476 -22.85 -15.77 -4.31
N GLU A 477 -22.67 -15.83 -3.00
CA GLU A 477 -21.97 -14.80 -2.23
C GLU A 477 -20.48 -14.72 -2.62
N LYS A 478 -19.82 -15.88 -2.71
CA LYS A 478 -18.42 -15.99 -3.13
C LYS A 478 -18.17 -15.44 -4.53
N GLU A 479 -19.14 -15.53 -5.45
CA GLU A 479 -18.98 -14.97 -6.79
C GLU A 479 -18.82 -13.44 -6.78
N LEU A 480 -19.42 -12.78 -5.79
CA LEU A 480 -19.47 -11.32 -5.69
C LEU A 480 -18.46 -10.73 -4.70
N ILE A 481 -18.27 -11.40 -3.57
CA ILE A 481 -17.37 -10.99 -2.48
C ILE A 481 -15.98 -11.64 -2.64
N GLY A 482 -15.92 -12.76 -3.36
CA GLY A 482 -14.69 -13.53 -3.62
C GLY A 482 -14.46 -14.69 -2.65
N ILE A 483 -15.21 -14.78 -1.55
CA ILE A 483 -15.05 -15.77 -0.48
C ILE A 483 -16.38 -16.15 0.17
N TYR A 484 -16.35 -17.20 0.99
CA TYR A 484 -17.45 -17.58 1.87
C TYR A 484 -17.37 -16.77 3.17
N LEU A 485 -18.42 -16.00 3.49
CA LEU A 485 -18.55 -15.27 4.74
C LEU A 485 -19.45 -16.01 5.73
#